data_AF-A0A2E5E8P8-F1
#
_entry.id   AF-A0A2E5E8P8-F1
#
_cell.length_a   1.000
_cell.length_b   1.000
_cell.length_c   1.000
_cell.angle_alpha   90.00
_cell.angle_beta   90.00
_cell.angle_gamma   90.00
#
_symmetry.space_group_name_H-M   'P 1'
#
loop_
_entity.id
_entity.type
_entity.pdbx_description
1 polymer ?
#
loop_
_entity_poly.entity_id
_entity_poly.type
_entity_poly.pdbx_seq_one_letter_code
_entity_poly.pdbx_strand_id
1 'polypeptide(L)'
;MSRLRDDIEQLTARMTTPAANVADQSDIESMERPEIMVLIMGHLPVRAGLWRLPTACFLLPECQSIIVARQENDDLFLEWTGSSVVDLDESGLSMLEHLPSHSKFVVVPDSNIDAEVLADMAPDRVALVTGGDQAAIVGAYSQLKNLKIDSEVAIELVIVGSEPDKVGETATRLIDAASRHLDCEIRFAGAIERIEANTGLVASCEVADQDGGLLELVRRVRRGPAPSRNQSADSANQRVVSTGMSGDMSTTGSFARNMVHPEYEVDDSSASEIESDCKRLLPMQPVVMKHAQEAAEVVVPPLESPELDAQTRTPSVDAPVEASLASHLENLRALPVNAPVCPSIELAVDDSGQLHLLARDVDVSGIPVVQNWIREHQDLLTMALPDVRFHHPESIRIHVLGQDVKVLCGLRGTGWHPHLLVRVDEATRGNWMHVSLED
;
A
#
# COMPACT_ATOMS: atom_id res chain seq x y z
N MET A 1 -7.88 21.81 66.88
CA MET A 1 -8.53 20.48 66.82
C MET A 1 -9.77 20.49 65.93
N SER A 2 -10.71 21.46 66.01
CA SER A 2 -11.90 21.43 65.13
C SER A 2 -11.59 21.72 63.65
N ARG A 3 -10.74 22.72 63.34
CA ARG A 3 -10.36 23.04 61.94
C ARG A 3 -9.76 21.87 61.16
N LEU A 4 -8.90 21.09 61.82
CA LEU A 4 -8.23 19.95 61.16
C LEU A 4 -9.21 18.81 60.87
N ARG A 5 -10.31 18.72 61.62
CA ARG A 5 -11.39 17.76 61.35
C ARG A 5 -12.23 18.21 60.16
N ASP A 6 -12.53 19.50 60.07
CA ASP A 6 -13.27 20.09 58.95
C ASP A 6 -12.49 19.97 57.63
N ASP A 7 -11.16 20.15 57.67
CA ASP A 7 -10.29 20.01 56.49
C ASP A 7 -10.22 18.54 56.00
N ILE A 8 -10.16 17.57 56.93
CA ILE A 8 -10.16 16.15 56.59
C ILE A 8 -11.53 15.71 56.06
N GLU A 9 -12.63 16.21 56.62
CA GLU A 9 -13.98 15.93 56.11
C GLU A 9 -14.19 16.54 54.72
N GLN A 10 -13.68 17.75 54.44
CA GLN A 10 -13.72 18.34 53.10
C GLN A 10 -12.86 17.58 52.09
N LEU A 11 -11.66 17.14 52.48
CA LEU A 11 -10.79 16.33 51.61
C LEU A 11 -11.42 14.97 51.33
N THR A 12 -11.96 14.31 52.36
CA THR A 12 -12.64 13.01 52.21
C THR A 12 -13.86 13.16 51.31
N ALA A 13 -14.69 14.19 51.53
CA ALA A 13 -15.83 14.48 50.65
C ALA A 13 -15.40 14.73 49.19
N ARG A 14 -14.29 15.46 48.95
CA ARG A 14 -13.77 15.66 47.59
C ARG A 14 -13.21 14.39 46.96
N MET A 15 -12.68 13.46 47.74
CA MET A 15 -12.11 12.21 47.23
C MET A 15 -13.13 11.07 47.10
N THR A 16 -14.21 11.08 47.89
CA THR A 16 -15.21 10.00 47.90
C THR A 16 -16.54 10.36 47.25
N THR A 17 -16.78 11.63 46.91
CA THR A 17 -17.95 11.98 46.09
C THR A 17 -17.61 11.65 44.64
N PRO A 18 -18.28 10.67 44.00
CA PRO A 18 -18.13 10.46 42.57
C PRO A 18 -18.45 11.78 41.89
N ALA A 19 -17.58 12.25 41.00
CA ALA A 19 -17.66 13.57 40.37
C ALA A 19 -19.00 13.76 39.64
N ALA A 20 -20.03 14.18 40.37
CA ALA A 20 -21.32 14.58 39.85
C ALA A 20 -21.21 16.03 39.36
N ASN A 21 -20.34 16.25 38.38
CA ASN A 21 -20.30 17.42 37.50
C ASN A 21 -19.27 17.18 36.39
N VAL A 22 -19.70 16.43 35.38
CA VAL A 22 -19.29 16.65 33.98
C VAL A 22 -20.59 16.57 33.16
N ALA A 23 -21.48 17.55 33.35
CA ALA A 23 -22.67 17.71 32.50
C ALA A 23 -22.37 18.49 31.21
N ASP A 24 -21.07 18.67 30.89
CA ASP A 24 -20.54 19.23 29.65
C ASP A 24 -19.72 18.17 28.90
N GLN A 25 -20.17 16.91 28.98
CA GLN A 25 -19.60 15.74 28.31
C GLN A 25 -20.34 15.41 27.00
N SER A 26 -21.34 16.22 26.61
CA SER A 26 -22.05 16.09 25.32
C SER A 26 -21.19 16.50 24.12
N ASP A 27 -20.07 17.19 24.37
CA ASP A 27 -19.13 17.68 23.35
C ASP A 27 -17.80 16.90 23.34
N ILE A 28 -17.69 15.82 24.13
CA ILE A 28 -16.86 14.70 23.66
C ILE A 28 -17.67 14.07 22.54
N GLU A 29 -17.69 14.76 21.40
CA GLU A 29 -18.05 14.24 20.09
C GLU A 29 -17.57 12.80 20.10
N SER A 30 -18.53 11.88 20.04
CA SER A 30 -18.27 10.46 19.87
C SER A 30 -17.22 10.36 18.80
N MET A 31 -15.95 10.14 19.18
CA MET A 31 -14.88 9.95 18.21
C MET A 31 -15.35 8.77 17.38
N GLU A 32 -15.84 9.07 16.19
CA GLU A 32 -16.49 8.07 15.36
C GLU A 32 -15.42 7.04 15.08
N ARG A 33 -15.66 5.83 15.59
CA ARG A 33 -14.77 4.70 15.36
C ARG A 33 -14.55 4.62 13.85
N PRO A 34 -13.31 4.57 13.36
CA PRO A 34 -13.05 4.52 11.93
C PRO A 34 -13.77 3.30 11.34
N GLU A 35 -14.53 3.58 10.27
CA GLU A 35 -15.26 2.56 9.55
C GLU A 35 -14.26 1.70 8.76
N ILE A 36 -14.36 0.38 8.95
CA ILE A 36 -13.53 -0.61 8.27
C ILE A 36 -14.37 -1.34 7.25
N MET A 37 -13.98 -1.19 5.99
CA MET A 37 -14.48 -1.97 4.87
C MET A 37 -13.48 -3.07 4.52
N VAL A 38 -13.93 -4.32 4.43
CA VAL A 38 -13.10 -5.41 3.89
C VAL A 38 -13.46 -5.64 2.43
N LEU A 39 -12.47 -5.60 1.55
CA LEU A 39 -12.61 -5.79 0.11
C LEU A 39 -12.05 -7.16 -0.28
N ILE A 40 -12.95 -8.12 -0.47
CA ILE A 40 -12.63 -9.48 -0.87
C ILE A 40 -12.43 -9.51 -2.38
N MET A 41 -11.22 -9.86 -2.80
CA MET A 41 -10.86 -10.00 -4.21
C MET A 41 -11.18 -11.42 -4.67
N GLY A 42 -12.24 -11.55 -5.46
CA GLY A 42 -12.65 -12.81 -6.06
C GLY A 42 -11.82 -13.16 -7.30
N HIS A 43 -12.42 -13.96 -8.17
CA HIS A 43 -11.79 -14.26 -9.44
C HIS A 43 -11.95 -13.05 -10.38
N LEU A 44 -10.82 -12.38 -10.60
CA LEU A 44 -10.72 -11.13 -11.35
C LEU A 44 -10.00 -11.36 -12.68
N PRO A 45 -10.22 -10.49 -13.68
CA PRO A 45 -9.40 -10.47 -14.89
C PRO A 45 -7.93 -10.17 -14.55
N VAL A 46 -7.06 -10.28 -15.56
CA VAL A 46 -5.61 -10.08 -15.45
C VAL A 46 -5.25 -8.89 -14.55
N ARG A 47 -4.37 -9.12 -13.56
CA ARG A 47 -3.90 -8.17 -12.53
C ARG A 47 -5.00 -7.71 -11.55
N ALA A 48 -5.50 -8.64 -10.74
CA ALA A 48 -6.45 -8.40 -9.64
C ALA A 48 -6.14 -7.15 -8.79
N GLY A 49 -4.86 -6.94 -8.44
CA GLY A 49 -4.43 -5.81 -7.61
C GLY A 49 -4.74 -4.42 -8.17
N LEU A 50 -4.91 -4.27 -9.49
CA LEU A 50 -5.20 -2.96 -10.09
C LEU A 50 -6.64 -2.49 -9.85
N TRP A 51 -7.55 -3.38 -9.47
CA TRP A 51 -8.96 -3.05 -9.27
C TRP A 51 -9.28 -2.53 -7.87
N ARG A 52 -8.39 -2.75 -6.88
CA ARG A 52 -8.67 -2.44 -5.47
C ARG A 52 -8.96 -0.96 -5.22
N LEU A 53 -8.11 -0.06 -5.72
CA LEU A 53 -8.25 1.38 -5.54
C LEU A 53 -9.46 1.94 -6.31
N PRO A 54 -9.66 1.63 -7.62
CA PRO A 54 -10.88 2.00 -8.32
C PRO A 54 -12.15 1.54 -7.60
N THR A 55 -12.16 0.31 -7.08
CA THR A 55 -13.33 -0.22 -6.35
C THR A 55 -13.54 0.48 -5.01
N ALA A 56 -12.48 0.74 -4.24
CA ALA A 56 -12.57 1.49 -3.01
C ALA A 56 -13.16 2.89 -3.25
N CYS A 57 -12.64 3.63 -4.23
CA CYS A 57 -13.15 4.94 -4.63
C CYS A 57 -14.61 4.88 -5.13
N PHE A 58 -14.97 3.83 -5.88
CA PHE A 58 -16.33 3.61 -6.38
C PHE A 58 -17.33 3.40 -5.24
N LEU A 59 -16.97 2.62 -4.21
CA LEU A 59 -17.83 2.31 -3.06
C LEU A 59 -17.90 3.43 -2.02
N LEU A 60 -16.95 4.37 -2.06
CA LEU A 60 -16.77 5.45 -1.10
C LEU A 60 -16.66 6.83 -1.78
N PRO A 61 -17.62 7.22 -2.65
CA PRO A 61 -17.49 8.42 -3.48
C PRO A 61 -17.46 9.73 -2.69
N GLU A 62 -18.02 9.74 -1.48
CA GLU A 62 -18.07 10.92 -0.62
C GLU A 62 -16.79 11.10 0.22
N CYS A 63 -15.85 10.14 0.15
CA CYS A 63 -14.68 10.14 1.01
C CYS A 63 -13.55 10.94 0.37
N GLN A 64 -13.08 11.96 1.09
CA GLN A 64 -11.95 12.78 0.66
C GLN A 64 -10.60 12.05 0.81
N SER A 65 -10.56 11.04 1.69
CA SER A 65 -9.38 10.23 1.96
C SER A 65 -9.78 8.78 2.14
N ILE A 66 -9.09 7.89 1.41
CA ILE A 66 -9.24 6.44 1.55
C ILE A 66 -7.87 5.84 1.74
N ILE A 67 -7.76 4.98 2.74
CA ILE A 67 -6.55 4.23 3.03
C ILE A 67 -6.84 2.78 2.71
N VAL A 68 -6.06 2.21 1.79
CA VAL A 68 -6.16 0.82 1.42
C VAL A 68 -4.97 0.08 2.02
N ALA A 69 -5.24 -0.69 3.05
CA ALA A 69 -4.29 -1.63 3.63
C ALA A 69 -4.43 -2.98 2.94
N ARG A 70 -3.33 -3.51 2.42
CA ARG A 70 -3.33 -4.79 1.73
C ARG A 70 -2.20 -5.67 2.20
N GLN A 71 -2.46 -6.97 2.21
CA GLN A 71 -1.43 -7.96 2.45
C GLN A 71 -1.11 -8.70 1.14
N GLU A 72 0.16 -8.76 0.79
CA GLU A 72 0.66 -9.54 -0.35
C GLU A 72 1.81 -10.40 0.15
N ASN A 73 1.57 -11.70 0.27
CA ASN A 73 2.43 -12.61 1.03
C ASN A 73 2.54 -12.17 2.50
N ASP A 74 3.76 -11.99 3.00
CA ASP A 74 4.06 -11.52 4.35
C ASP A 74 4.23 -9.98 4.40
N ASP A 75 4.19 -9.32 3.24
CA ASP A 75 4.40 -7.87 3.15
C ASP A 75 3.07 -7.13 3.28
N LEU A 76 3.06 -6.10 4.13
CA LEU A 76 1.93 -5.22 4.34
C LEU A 76 2.18 -3.91 3.57
N PHE A 77 1.20 -3.49 2.78
CA PHE A 77 1.28 -2.22 2.08
C PHE A 77 0.12 -1.31 2.47
N LEU A 78 0.41 -0.02 2.58
CA LEU A 78 -0.58 1.03 2.73
C LEU A 78 -0.58 1.89 1.47
N GLU A 79 -1.74 2.02 0.86
CA GLU A 79 -1.99 2.92 -0.25
C GLU A 79 -2.95 4.01 0.19
N TRP A 80 -2.72 5.23 -0.30
CA TRP A 80 -3.50 6.39 0.07
C TRP A 80 -4.10 7.04 -1.17
N THR A 81 -5.40 7.36 -1.10
CA THR A 81 -6.05 8.26 -2.06
C THR A 81 -6.59 9.50 -1.37
N GLY A 82 -6.56 10.64 -2.06
CA GLY A 82 -7.12 11.89 -1.55
C GLY A 82 -6.34 13.14 -1.95
N SER A 83 -6.67 14.27 -1.34
CA SER A 83 -6.00 15.57 -1.59
C SER A 83 -4.99 15.97 -0.51
N SER A 84 -4.97 15.25 0.62
CA SER A 84 -4.04 15.55 1.70
C SER A 84 -2.68 14.94 1.38
N VAL A 85 -1.64 15.78 1.38
CA VAL A 85 -0.25 15.33 1.37
C VAL A 85 0.00 14.68 2.72
N VAL A 86 0.26 13.39 2.70
CA VAL A 86 0.67 12.68 3.91
C VAL A 86 2.13 12.34 3.80
N ASP A 87 2.88 12.73 4.82
CA ASP A 87 4.28 12.37 4.96
C ASP A 87 4.33 10.92 5.43
N LEU A 88 4.65 10.01 4.52
CA LEU A 88 4.86 8.61 4.86
C LEU A 88 6.27 8.49 5.42
N ASP A 89 6.38 8.32 6.74
CA ASP A 89 7.62 7.87 7.34
C ASP A 89 7.96 6.44 6.87
N GLU A 90 9.19 5.99 7.12
CA GLU A 90 9.63 4.63 6.75
C GLU A 90 8.73 3.51 7.33
N SER A 91 7.94 3.81 8.37
CA SER A 91 7.04 2.84 8.98
C SER A 91 5.63 2.86 8.40
N GLY A 92 5.17 3.95 7.79
CA GLY A 92 3.79 4.20 7.38
C GLY A 92 2.77 4.25 8.52
N LEU A 93 3.16 3.98 9.77
CA LEU A 93 2.24 3.76 10.90
C LEU A 93 2.01 5.00 11.75
N SER A 94 2.97 5.91 11.83
CA SER A 94 2.79 7.18 12.55
C SER A 94 1.66 8.01 11.92
N MET A 95 1.44 7.84 10.62
CA MET A 95 0.29 8.38 9.89
C MET A 95 -1.05 7.92 10.47
N LEU A 96 -1.17 6.66 10.93
CA LEU A 96 -2.43 6.14 11.46
C LEU A 96 -2.89 6.89 12.72
N GLU A 97 -1.96 7.51 13.43
CA GLU A 97 -2.24 8.33 14.61
C GLU A 97 -2.78 9.72 14.24
N HIS A 98 -2.58 10.14 12.98
CA HIS A 98 -2.92 11.46 12.46
C HIS A 98 -3.96 11.41 11.35
N LEU A 99 -4.71 10.31 11.23
CA LEU A 99 -5.71 10.18 10.18
C LEU A 99 -6.76 11.28 10.31
N PRO A 100 -7.08 11.99 9.21
CA PRO A 100 -8.23 12.87 9.17
C PRO A 100 -9.47 12.14 9.66
N SER A 101 -10.30 12.78 10.48
CA SER A 101 -11.50 12.21 11.10
C SER A 101 -12.50 11.60 10.11
N HIS A 102 -12.38 11.91 8.82
CA HIS A 102 -13.25 11.43 7.75
C HIS A 102 -12.57 10.40 6.81
N SER A 103 -11.42 9.87 7.21
CA SER A 103 -10.73 8.84 6.42
C SER A 103 -11.47 7.51 6.55
N LYS A 104 -11.64 6.80 5.43
CA LYS A 104 -12.14 5.43 5.43
C LYS A 104 -11.00 4.45 5.29
N PHE A 105 -11.09 3.35 6.02
CA PHE A 105 -10.09 2.31 6.01
C PHE A 105 -10.61 1.09 5.26
N VAL A 106 -9.96 0.77 4.15
CA VAL A 106 -10.27 -0.39 3.32
C VAL A 106 -9.17 -1.43 3.53
N VAL A 107 -9.57 -2.65 3.82
CA VAL A 107 -8.71 -3.78 4.10
C VAL A 107 -8.85 -4.77 2.96
N VAL A 108 -7.75 -5.06 2.27
CA VAL A 108 -7.67 -6.02 1.17
C VAL A 108 -6.84 -7.21 1.66
N PRO A 109 -7.49 -8.24 2.23
CA PRO A 109 -6.76 -9.42 2.67
C PRO A 109 -6.27 -10.24 1.48
N ASP A 110 -5.44 -11.24 1.74
CA ASP A 110 -5.11 -12.25 0.74
C ASP A 110 -6.39 -12.97 0.27
N SER A 111 -6.37 -13.38 -0.99
CA SER A 111 -7.38 -14.19 -1.68
C SER A 111 -7.87 -15.41 -0.87
N ASN A 112 -7.02 -15.97 -0.01
CA ASN A 112 -7.28 -17.14 0.82
C ASN A 112 -7.63 -16.80 2.28
N ILE A 113 -8.18 -15.62 2.57
CA ILE A 113 -8.56 -15.27 3.94
C ILE A 113 -9.54 -16.28 4.55
N ASP A 114 -9.23 -16.72 5.77
CA ASP A 114 -10.07 -17.61 6.55
C ASP A 114 -11.24 -16.85 7.22
N ALA A 115 -12.35 -17.55 7.40
CA ALA A 115 -13.54 -17.04 8.07
C ALA A 115 -13.24 -16.45 9.47
N GLU A 116 -12.34 -17.11 10.22
CA GLU A 116 -11.93 -16.68 11.56
C GLU A 116 -11.19 -15.34 11.52
N VAL A 117 -10.29 -15.16 10.54
CA VAL A 117 -9.55 -13.90 10.36
C VAL A 117 -10.49 -12.77 9.97
N LEU A 118 -11.46 -13.03 9.08
CA LEU A 118 -12.46 -12.04 8.71
C LEU A 118 -13.35 -11.65 9.89
N ALA A 119 -13.75 -12.63 10.73
CA ALA A 119 -14.52 -12.37 11.94
C ALA A 119 -13.72 -11.54 12.97
N ASP A 120 -12.43 -11.84 13.13
CA ASP A 120 -11.53 -11.10 14.03
C ASP A 120 -11.28 -9.65 13.57
N MET A 121 -11.35 -9.38 12.27
CA MET A 121 -11.30 -8.00 11.74
C MET A 121 -12.56 -7.21 12.12
N ALA A 122 -13.69 -7.88 12.36
CA ALA A 122 -14.99 -7.31 12.64
C ALA A 122 -15.34 -6.14 11.70
N PRO A 123 -15.43 -6.38 10.38
CA PRO A 123 -15.70 -5.33 9.39
C PRO A 123 -17.06 -4.67 9.62
N ASP A 124 -17.16 -3.36 9.36
CA ASP A 124 -18.46 -2.67 9.30
C ASP A 124 -19.16 -2.91 7.97
N ARG A 125 -18.36 -3.10 6.90
CA ARG A 125 -18.82 -3.40 5.54
C ARG A 125 -17.95 -4.45 4.90
N VAL A 126 -18.56 -5.28 4.08
CA VAL A 126 -17.85 -6.28 3.27
C VAL A 126 -18.25 -6.09 1.82
N ALA A 127 -17.25 -5.99 0.95
CA ALA A 127 -17.45 -5.91 -0.49
C ALA A 127 -16.73 -7.07 -1.19
N LEU A 128 -17.38 -7.64 -2.20
CA LEU A 128 -16.84 -8.69 -3.07
C LEU A 128 -16.63 -8.12 -4.47
N VAL A 129 -15.39 -8.21 -4.97
CA VAL A 129 -15.00 -7.73 -6.30
C VAL A 129 -14.75 -8.93 -7.21
N THR A 130 -15.41 -9.00 -8.36
CA THR A 130 -15.25 -10.12 -9.28
C THR A 130 -15.39 -9.70 -10.75
N GLY A 131 -14.89 -10.52 -11.69
CA GLY A 131 -15.14 -10.33 -13.12
C GLY A 131 -16.57 -10.70 -13.54
N GLY A 132 -16.89 -10.48 -14.81
CA GLY A 132 -18.21 -10.78 -15.39
C GLY A 132 -18.28 -12.03 -16.26
N ASP A 133 -17.26 -12.89 -16.21
CA ASP A 133 -17.26 -14.17 -16.91
C ASP A 133 -17.74 -15.33 -16.00
N GLN A 134 -17.95 -16.51 -16.59
CA GLN A 134 -18.47 -17.66 -15.84
C GLN A 134 -17.46 -18.19 -14.80
N ALA A 135 -16.16 -18.07 -15.05
CA ALA A 135 -15.14 -18.48 -14.09
C ALA A 135 -15.12 -17.53 -12.88
N ALA A 136 -15.32 -16.24 -13.13
CA ALA A 136 -15.46 -15.21 -12.12
C ALA A 136 -16.61 -15.53 -11.15
N ILE A 137 -17.80 -15.88 -11.67
CA ILE A 137 -18.97 -16.27 -10.87
C ILE A 137 -18.66 -17.49 -10.00
N VAL A 138 -18.06 -18.53 -10.57
CA VAL A 138 -17.75 -19.77 -9.83
C VAL A 138 -16.71 -19.52 -8.74
N GLY A 139 -15.66 -18.75 -9.06
CA GLY A 139 -14.62 -18.37 -8.10
C GLY A 139 -15.17 -17.54 -6.95
N ALA A 140 -15.96 -16.50 -7.26
CA ALA A 140 -16.63 -15.65 -6.28
C ALA A 140 -17.56 -16.46 -5.35
N TYR A 141 -18.39 -17.34 -5.92
CA TYR A 141 -19.26 -18.21 -5.13
C TYR A 141 -18.47 -19.17 -4.23
N SER A 142 -17.39 -19.76 -4.75
CA SER A 142 -16.53 -20.66 -3.96
C SER A 142 -15.87 -19.92 -2.79
N GLN A 143 -15.43 -18.69 -3.00
CA GLN A 143 -14.83 -17.86 -1.94
C GLN A 143 -15.86 -17.52 -0.87
N LEU A 144 -17.05 -17.06 -1.25
CA LEU A 144 -18.16 -16.81 -0.32
C LEU A 144 -18.51 -18.03 0.53
N LYS A 145 -18.55 -19.21 -0.11
CA LYS A 145 -18.82 -20.47 0.59
C LYS A 145 -17.76 -20.81 1.65
N ASN A 146 -16.50 -20.46 1.40
CA ASN A 146 -15.40 -20.72 2.33
C ASN A 146 -15.38 -19.73 3.49
N LEU A 147 -15.76 -18.46 3.24
CA LEU A 147 -15.71 -17.40 4.25
C LEU A 147 -16.79 -17.49 5.34
N LYS A 148 -17.91 -18.19 5.09
CA LYS A 148 -18.99 -18.38 6.07
C LYS A 148 -19.38 -17.07 6.79
N ILE A 149 -19.56 -16.01 6.01
CA ILE A 149 -19.89 -14.67 6.52
C ILE A 149 -21.23 -14.73 7.26
N ASP A 150 -21.31 -14.06 8.41
CA ASP A 150 -22.55 -13.97 9.17
C ASP A 150 -23.64 -13.30 8.33
N SER A 151 -24.84 -13.88 8.37
CA SER A 151 -26.04 -13.40 7.65
C SER A 151 -26.40 -11.94 7.96
N GLU A 152 -25.93 -11.39 9.08
CA GLU A 152 -26.19 -10.00 9.46
C GLU A 152 -25.39 -8.98 8.63
N VAL A 153 -24.29 -9.39 8.00
CA VAL A 153 -23.43 -8.48 7.22
C VAL A 153 -23.76 -8.61 5.73
N ALA A 154 -24.52 -7.65 5.21
CA ALA A 154 -24.82 -7.59 3.77
C ALA A 154 -23.53 -7.36 2.97
N ILE A 155 -23.33 -8.17 1.92
CA ILE A 155 -22.14 -8.09 1.06
C ILE A 155 -22.44 -7.21 -0.16
N GLU A 156 -21.59 -6.22 -0.40
CA GLU A 156 -21.68 -5.37 -1.59
C GLU A 156 -20.93 -6.02 -2.76
N LEU A 157 -21.63 -6.30 -3.86
CA LEU A 157 -21.05 -6.91 -5.05
C LEU A 157 -20.67 -5.85 -6.09
N VAL A 158 -19.40 -5.86 -6.50
CA VAL A 158 -18.87 -5.04 -7.60
C VAL A 158 -18.34 -5.94 -8.71
N ILE A 159 -18.83 -5.74 -9.93
CA ILE A 159 -18.35 -6.45 -11.12
C ILE A 159 -17.37 -5.57 -11.90
N VAL A 160 -16.19 -6.09 -12.23
CA VAL A 160 -15.15 -5.31 -12.91
C VAL A 160 -14.76 -5.89 -14.27
N GLY A 161 -14.18 -5.06 -15.13
CA GLY A 161 -13.60 -5.48 -16.41
C GLY A 161 -14.60 -6.09 -17.39
N SER A 162 -15.88 -5.74 -17.27
CA SER A 162 -16.98 -6.39 -17.97
C SER A 162 -17.85 -5.41 -18.72
N GLU A 163 -18.34 -5.83 -19.89
CA GLU A 163 -19.26 -5.05 -20.71
C GLU A 163 -20.60 -4.83 -19.96
N PRO A 164 -21.22 -3.64 -20.06
CA PRO A 164 -22.45 -3.30 -19.33
C PRO A 164 -23.59 -4.31 -19.52
N ASP A 165 -23.71 -4.89 -20.70
CA ASP A 165 -24.78 -5.85 -21.05
C ASP A 165 -24.67 -7.17 -20.27
N LYS A 166 -23.46 -7.56 -19.83
CA LYS A 166 -23.21 -8.83 -19.12
C LYS A 166 -23.24 -8.70 -17.60
N VAL A 167 -23.07 -7.48 -17.09
CA VAL A 167 -22.96 -7.18 -15.66
C VAL A 167 -24.23 -7.62 -14.92
N GLY A 168 -25.41 -7.23 -15.42
CA GLY A 168 -26.68 -7.52 -14.76
C GLY A 168 -26.94 -9.02 -14.64
N GLU A 169 -26.72 -9.78 -15.72
CA GLU A 169 -26.89 -11.23 -15.73
C GLU A 169 -25.93 -11.92 -14.76
N THR A 170 -24.66 -11.51 -14.75
CA THR A 170 -23.63 -12.04 -13.84
C THR A 170 -24.01 -11.78 -12.37
N ALA A 171 -24.41 -10.55 -12.06
CA ALA A 171 -24.83 -10.17 -10.71
C ALA A 171 -26.03 -10.99 -10.24
N THR A 172 -27.09 -11.08 -11.06
CA THR A 172 -28.29 -11.86 -10.74
C THR A 172 -27.95 -13.32 -10.48
N ARG A 173 -27.12 -13.96 -11.32
CA ARG A 173 -26.73 -15.37 -11.14
C ARG A 173 -25.99 -15.60 -9.83
N LEU A 174 -25.03 -14.74 -9.48
CA LEU A 174 -24.26 -14.88 -8.25
C LEU A 174 -25.12 -14.62 -7.00
N ILE A 175 -25.94 -13.57 -7.02
CA ILE A 175 -26.87 -13.23 -5.93
C ILE A 175 -27.87 -14.38 -5.70
N ASP A 176 -28.48 -14.89 -6.78
CA ASP A 176 -29.42 -16.01 -6.71
C ASP A 176 -28.77 -17.26 -6.12
N ALA A 177 -27.55 -17.59 -6.55
CA ALA A 177 -26.82 -18.76 -6.07
C ALA A 177 -26.45 -18.62 -4.58
N ALA A 178 -25.91 -17.47 -4.18
CA ALA A 178 -25.53 -17.21 -2.80
C ALA A 178 -26.73 -17.18 -1.86
N SER A 179 -27.82 -16.50 -2.24
CA SER A 179 -29.05 -16.45 -1.43
C SER A 179 -29.67 -17.84 -1.26
N ARG A 180 -29.75 -18.64 -2.34
CA ARG A 180 -30.38 -19.99 -2.27
C ARG A 180 -29.56 -21.02 -1.51
N HIS A 181 -28.23 -20.95 -1.58
CA HIS A 181 -27.36 -22.03 -1.10
C HIS A 181 -26.49 -21.68 0.10
N LEU A 182 -26.24 -20.39 0.34
CA LEU A 182 -25.39 -19.90 1.43
C LEU A 182 -26.16 -19.08 2.47
N ASP A 183 -27.44 -18.78 2.24
CA ASP A 183 -28.26 -17.88 3.09
C ASP A 183 -27.59 -16.52 3.31
N CYS A 184 -26.93 -16.02 2.26
CA CYS A 184 -26.12 -14.81 2.28
C CYS A 184 -26.81 -13.70 1.48
N GLU A 185 -27.01 -12.53 2.10
CA GLU A 185 -27.56 -11.35 1.43
C GLU A 185 -26.46 -10.61 0.66
N ILE A 186 -26.55 -10.65 -0.66
CA ILE A 186 -25.66 -9.89 -1.55
C ILE A 186 -26.44 -8.76 -2.21
N ARG A 187 -25.91 -7.54 -2.12
CA ARG A 187 -26.44 -6.34 -2.76
C ARG A 187 -25.53 -5.93 -3.92
N PHE A 188 -26.09 -5.81 -5.11
CA PHE A 188 -25.35 -5.33 -6.26
C PHE A 188 -25.07 -3.82 -6.12
N ALA A 189 -23.80 -3.45 -5.93
CA ALA A 189 -23.37 -2.06 -5.77
C ALA A 189 -23.09 -1.38 -7.13
N GLY A 190 -22.63 -2.14 -8.13
CA GLY A 190 -22.43 -1.63 -9.48
C GLY A 190 -21.30 -2.32 -10.23
N ALA A 191 -20.78 -1.66 -11.28
CA ALA A 191 -19.70 -2.19 -12.09
C ALA A 191 -18.70 -1.15 -12.57
N ILE A 192 -17.46 -1.59 -12.76
CA ILE A 192 -16.35 -0.79 -13.28
C ILE A 192 -15.86 -1.44 -14.58
N GLU A 193 -16.22 -0.85 -15.72
CA GLU A 193 -15.92 -1.43 -17.04
C GLU A 193 -14.41 -1.51 -17.33
N ARG A 194 -13.67 -0.47 -16.94
CA ARG A 194 -12.24 -0.31 -17.24
C ARG A 194 -11.53 0.44 -16.12
N ILE A 195 -10.23 0.18 -15.99
CA ILE A 195 -9.36 0.93 -15.09
C ILE A 195 -9.05 2.27 -15.74
N GLU A 196 -9.34 3.36 -15.04
CA GLU A 196 -8.93 4.70 -15.46
C GLU A 196 -7.48 4.96 -15.05
N ALA A 197 -6.76 5.80 -15.80
CA ALA A 197 -5.37 6.12 -15.52
C ALA A 197 -5.18 6.84 -14.17
N ASN A 198 -6.21 7.51 -13.68
CA ASN A 198 -6.19 8.20 -12.39
C ASN A 198 -6.94 7.37 -11.34
N THR A 199 -6.22 6.52 -10.62
CA THR A 199 -6.77 5.81 -9.45
C THR A 199 -6.93 6.70 -8.22
N GLY A 200 -6.42 7.94 -8.28
CA GLY A 200 -6.32 8.84 -7.13
C GLY A 200 -5.23 8.44 -6.15
N LEU A 201 -4.34 7.48 -6.49
CA LEU A 201 -3.22 7.07 -5.64
C LEU A 201 -2.24 8.25 -5.47
N VAL A 202 -2.15 8.73 -4.24
CA VAL A 202 -1.21 9.80 -3.85
C VAL A 202 0.11 9.20 -3.40
N ALA A 203 0.03 8.15 -2.59
CA ALA A 203 1.18 7.57 -1.93
C ALA A 203 0.98 6.07 -1.68
N SER A 204 2.09 5.34 -1.72
CA SER A 204 2.14 3.91 -1.37
C SER A 204 3.41 3.68 -0.57
N CYS A 205 3.28 3.01 0.56
CA CYS A 205 4.42 2.52 1.33
C CYS A 205 4.24 1.05 1.67
N GLU A 206 5.36 0.37 1.77
CA GLU A 206 5.46 -0.91 2.45
C GLU A 206 5.63 -0.62 3.94
N VAL A 207 4.83 -1.27 4.76
CA VAL A 207 4.92 -1.19 6.21
C VAL A 207 5.85 -2.31 6.63
N ALA A 208 7.02 -1.93 7.17
CA ALA A 208 7.97 -2.88 7.71
C ALA A 208 7.27 -3.86 8.65
N ASP A 209 7.45 -5.15 8.36
CA ASP A 209 6.77 -6.28 9.02
C ASP A 209 6.71 -6.06 10.53
N GLN A 210 5.48 -5.84 11.02
CA GLN A 210 5.20 -5.75 12.45
C GLN A 210 4.52 -7.03 12.88
N ASP A 211 4.91 -7.52 14.06
CA ASP A 211 4.27 -8.64 14.74
C ASP A 211 2.73 -8.54 14.63
N GLY A 212 2.13 -9.35 13.75
CA GLY A 212 0.67 -9.48 13.60
C GLY A 212 0.04 -9.00 12.29
N GLY A 213 0.81 -8.45 11.35
CA GLY A 213 0.37 -8.18 9.97
C GLY A 213 -0.91 -7.34 9.85
N LEU A 214 -1.76 -7.67 8.87
CA LEU A 214 -2.98 -6.92 8.56
C LEU A 214 -4.00 -6.89 9.71
N LEU A 215 -4.05 -7.94 10.54
CA LEU A 215 -5.00 -8.02 11.63
C LEU A 215 -4.62 -7.09 12.79
N GLU A 216 -3.34 -6.98 13.14
CA GLU A 216 -2.91 -6.04 14.17
C GLU A 216 -3.08 -4.58 13.69
N LEU A 217 -2.85 -4.32 12.40
CA LEU A 217 -3.16 -3.04 11.79
C LEU A 217 -4.64 -2.66 11.96
N VAL A 218 -5.55 -3.59 11.64
CA VAL A 218 -7.00 -3.40 11.84
C VAL A 218 -7.32 -3.12 13.30
N ARG A 219 -6.76 -3.89 14.24
CA ARG A 219 -6.94 -3.66 15.68
C ARG A 219 -6.43 -2.28 16.10
N ARG A 220 -5.30 -1.84 15.56
CA ARG A 220 -4.73 -0.51 15.82
C ARG A 220 -5.65 0.60 15.34
N VAL A 221 -6.15 0.50 14.10
CA VAL A 221 -7.13 1.45 13.54
C VAL A 221 -8.38 1.48 14.41
N ARG A 222 -8.90 0.33 14.84
CA ARG A 222 -10.09 0.24 15.71
C ARG A 222 -9.88 0.82 17.11
N ARG A 223 -8.67 0.71 17.67
CA ARG A 223 -8.32 1.34 18.97
C ARG A 223 -8.30 2.87 18.86
N GLY A 224 -8.20 3.39 17.64
CA GLY A 224 -8.04 4.81 17.37
C GLY A 224 -6.63 5.30 17.71
N PRO A 225 -6.34 6.59 17.47
CA PRO A 225 -5.09 7.19 17.90
C PRO A 225 -4.97 7.02 19.42
N ALA A 226 -3.83 6.49 19.88
CA ALA A 226 -3.56 6.49 21.31
C ALA A 226 -3.63 7.94 21.78
N PRO A 227 -4.37 8.27 22.87
CA PRO A 227 -4.46 9.64 23.34
C PRO A 227 -3.05 10.15 23.54
N SER A 228 -2.63 11.10 22.69
CA SER A 228 -1.25 11.54 22.54
C SER A 228 -0.71 11.86 23.93
N ARG A 229 0.09 10.94 24.49
CA ARG A 229 0.27 10.87 25.95
C ARG A 229 0.97 12.10 26.49
N ASN A 230 1.64 12.93 25.67
CA ASN A 230 2.34 14.14 26.11
C ASN A 230 2.50 15.18 24.98
N GLN A 231 1.58 16.14 24.87
CA GLN A 231 1.99 17.53 24.64
C GLN A 231 1.92 18.35 25.95
N SER A 232 1.20 17.85 26.96
CA SER A 232 1.03 18.55 28.24
C SER A 232 2.23 18.38 29.20
N ALA A 233 2.90 17.21 29.26
CA ALA A 233 4.05 17.06 30.16
C ALA A 233 5.30 17.80 29.68
N ASP A 234 5.55 17.90 28.37
CA ASP A 234 6.65 18.72 27.85
C ASP A 234 6.37 20.22 27.98
N SER A 235 5.11 20.63 27.82
CA SER A 235 4.68 22.01 28.14
C SER A 235 4.76 22.32 29.64
N ALA A 236 4.51 21.34 30.51
CA ALA A 236 4.63 21.49 31.96
C ALA A 236 6.11 21.53 32.40
N ASN A 237 6.97 20.69 31.81
CA ASN A 237 8.42 20.72 32.05
C ASN A 237 9.07 22.00 31.49
N GLN A 238 8.61 22.54 30.36
CA GLN A 238 9.07 23.83 29.84
C GLN A 238 8.64 25.03 30.71
N ARG A 239 7.50 24.94 31.42
CA ARG A 239 7.07 25.99 32.37
C ARG A 239 7.82 25.95 33.70
N VAL A 240 8.33 24.80 34.14
CA VAL A 240 9.06 24.70 35.42
C VAL A 240 10.51 25.19 35.29
N VAL A 241 11.09 25.19 34.10
CA VAL A 241 12.48 25.68 33.88
C VAL A 241 12.56 27.19 33.66
N SER A 242 11.44 27.88 33.39
CA SER A 242 11.44 29.33 33.13
C SER A 242 11.11 30.21 34.34
N THR A 243 10.95 29.63 35.53
CA THR A 243 10.71 30.37 36.79
C THR A 243 11.80 30.10 37.82
N GLY A 244 13.05 30.45 37.49
CA GLY A 244 14.22 30.18 38.33
C GLY A 244 15.34 31.20 38.15
N MET A 245 15.13 32.40 38.72
CA MET A 245 16.11 33.32 39.30
C MET A 245 17.47 33.54 38.60
N SER A 246 17.64 34.77 38.11
CA SER A 246 18.93 35.47 38.16
C SER A 246 19.55 35.36 39.55
N GLY A 247 20.69 34.68 39.63
CA GLY A 247 21.53 34.62 40.81
C GLY A 247 22.94 34.27 40.37
N ASP A 248 23.79 35.29 40.26
CA ASP A 248 25.24 35.17 40.30
C ASP A 248 25.66 34.19 41.41
N MET A 249 26.46 33.20 41.07
CA MET A 249 27.72 32.91 41.77
C MET A 249 28.47 31.77 41.07
N SER A 250 29.72 32.06 40.72
CA SER A 250 30.75 31.07 40.40
C SER A 250 30.94 30.09 41.55
N THR A 251 31.09 28.80 41.27
CA THR A 251 32.18 27.98 41.83
C THR A 251 32.30 26.62 41.13
N THR A 252 33.55 26.30 40.83
CA THR A 252 34.16 25.03 40.46
C THR A 252 33.59 23.79 41.14
N GLY A 253 33.37 22.72 40.37
CA GLY A 253 33.03 21.40 40.91
C GLY A 253 32.93 20.32 39.84
N SER A 254 34.09 19.89 39.31
CA SER A 254 34.24 18.67 38.53
C SER A 254 33.82 17.47 39.39
N PHE A 255 32.71 16.82 39.04
CA PHE A 255 32.34 15.51 39.57
C PHE A 255 32.20 14.53 38.41
N ALA A 256 33.22 13.69 38.28
CA ALA A 256 33.22 12.49 37.47
C ALA A 256 32.07 11.58 37.90
N ARG A 257 31.17 11.28 36.95
CA ARG A 257 30.20 10.18 37.09
C ARG A 257 30.98 8.86 36.90
N ASN A 258 31.20 8.16 38.00
CA ASN A 258 31.53 6.74 37.99
C ASN A 258 30.37 5.97 37.35
N MET A 259 30.56 5.49 36.12
CA MET A 259 29.76 4.41 35.56
C MET A 259 30.27 3.10 36.14
N VAL A 260 29.49 2.52 37.05
CA VAL A 260 29.66 1.14 37.49
C VAL A 260 28.99 0.27 36.42
N HIS A 261 29.80 -0.46 35.66
CA HIS A 261 29.34 -1.57 34.83
C HIS A 261 28.90 -2.71 35.77
N PRO A 262 27.69 -3.28 35.62
CA PRO A 262 27.41 -4.59 36.16
C PRO A 262 28.09 -5.64 35.28
N GLU A 263 29.09 -6.32 35.84
CA GLU A 263 29.62 -7.57 35.30
C GLU A 263 28.47 -8.60 35.29
N TYR A 264 28.04 -9.00 34.10
CA TYR A 264 27.24 -10.20 33.92
C TYR A 264 28.21 -11.36 33.72
N GLU A 265 28.30 -12.23 34.72
CA GLU A 265 28.85 -13.58 34.57
C GLU A 265 27.94 -14.34 33.60
N VAL A 266 28.45 -14.63 32.40
CA VAL A 266 27.81 -15.57 31.48
C VAL A 266 28.26 -16.95 31.90
N ASP A 267 27.31 -17.70 32.46
CA ASP A 267 27.46 -19.09 32.85
C ASP A 267 27.60 -19.96 31.58
N ASP A 268 28.82 -20.43 31.35
CA ASP A 268 29.21 -21.26 30.21
C ASP A 268 28.74 -22.71 30.46
N SER A 269 27.47 -22.97 30.16
CA SER A 269 26.85 -24.28 30.28
C SER A 269 26.78 -24.99 28.92
N SER A 270 27.80 -25.79 28.66
CA SER A 270 27.68 -27.19 28.21
C SER A 270 26.84 -27.45 26.94
N ALA A 271 27.44 -27.23 25.77
CA ALA A 271 27.04 -27.93 24.55
C ALA A 271 27.40 -29.42 24.67
N SER A 272 26.39 -30.24 24.97
CA SER A 272 26.51 -31.70 24.89
C SER A 272 26.11 -32.20 23.50
N GLU A 273 26.92 -33.13 23.02
CA GLU A 273 26.87 -33.78 21.73
C GLU A 273 25.55 -34.52 21.52
N ILE A 274 24.81 -34.15 20.47
CA ILE A 274 23.78 -35.01 19.87
C ILE A 274 24.33 -35.45 18.51
N GLU A 275 25.08 -36.57 18.52
CA GLU A 275 25.33 -37.36 17.33
C GLU A 275 23.99 -37.87 16.79
N SER A 276 23.48 -37.24 15.74
CA SER A 276 22.37 -37.78 14.96
C SER A 276 22.92 -38.45 13.71
N ASP A 277 22.77 -39.77 13.69
CA ASP A 277 23.02 -40.70 12.58
C ASP A 277 22.43 -40.20 11.24
N CYS A 278 23.27 -39.59 10.41
CA CYS A 278 22.96 -39.40 8.99
C CYS A 278 23.14 -40.74 8.24
N LYS A 279 22.08 -41.56 8.21
CA LYS A 279 21.99 -42.71 7.33
C LYS A 279 21.95 -42.24 5.87
N ARG A 280 23.06 -42.53 5.19
CA ARG A 280 23.32 -42.38 3.75
C ARG A 280 22.22 -43.07 2.93
N LEU A 281 21.31 -42.30 2.34
CA LEU A 281 20.29 -42.79 1.41
C LEU A 281 20.97 -43.21 0.10
N LEU A 282 20.76 -44.48 -0.30
CA LEU A 282 21.16 -44.99 -1.61
C LEU A 282 20.16 -44.50 -2.69
N PRO A 283 20.61 -44.32 -3.94
CA PRO A 283 19.76 -43.88 -5.04
C PRO A 283 18.67 -44.92 -5.35
N MET A 284 17.41 -44.46 -5.36
CA MET A 284 16.26 -45.26 -5.75
C MET A 284 16.34 -45.64 -7.24
N GLN A 285 16.22 -46.94 -7.54
CA GLN A 285 16.04 -47.39 -8.91
C GLN A 285 14.59 -47.14 -9.38
N PRO A 286 14.38 -46.79 -10.66
CA PRO A 286 13.05 -46.56 -11.20
C PRO A 286 12.24 -47.85 -11.27
N VAL A 287 11.07 -47.83 -10.64
CA VAL A 287 10.07 -48.91 -10.71
C VAL A 287 9.40 -48.86 -12.08
N VAL A 288 9.71 -49.83 -12.93
CA VAL A 288 9.01 -50.06 -14.20
C VAL A 288 7.69 -50.76 -13.89
N MET A 289 6.59 -50.00 -13.85
CA MET A 289 5.25 -50.57 -13.84
C MET A 289 4.81 -50.90 -15.26
N LYS A 290 4.65 -52.21 -15.55
CA LYS A 290 3.97 -52.70 -16.75
C LYS A 290 2.46 -52.64 -16.50
N HIS A 291 1.78 -51.63 -17.05
CA HIS A 291 0.33 -51.68 -17.21
C HIS A 291 -0.03 -52.29 -18.56
N ALA A 292 -0.79 -53.37 -18.50
CA ALA A 292 -1.38 -54.05 -19.64
C ALA A 292 -2.50 -53.19 -20.24
N GLN A 293 -2.45 -53.08 -21.58
CA GLN A 293 -3.46 -52.50 -22.45
C GLN A 293 -4.79 -53.24 -22.34
N GLU A 294 -5.87 -52.49 -22.14
CA GLU A 294 -7.16 -52.77 -22.78
C GLU A 294 -7.86 -51.42 -23.04
N ALA A 295 -7.58 -50.86 -24.23
CA ALA A 295 -8.14 -49.60 -24.69
C ALA A 295 -9.27 -49.90 -25.70
N ALA A 296 -10.49 -49.54 -25.33
CA ALA A 296 -11.56 -49.33 -26.27
C ALA A 296 -11.25 -48.07 -27.09
N GLU A 297 -11.24 -48.23 -28.40
CA GLU A 297 -10.93 -47.22 -29.41
C GLU A 297 -12.04 -46.16 -29.45
N VAL A 298 -11.87 -45.08 -28.69
CA VAL A 298 -12.62 -43.84 -28.88
C VAL A 298 -11.85 -42.99 -29.89
N VAL A 299 -12.41 -42.88 -31.09
CA VAL A 299 -11.92 -42.01 -32.16
C VAL A 299 -12.12 -40.55 -31.72
N VAL A 300 -11.08 -39.96 -31.13
CA VAL A 300 -11.01 -38.52 -30.85
C VAL A 300 -10.44 -37.85 -32.11
N PRO A 301 -11.12 -36.84 -32.68
CA PRO A 301 -10.55 -36.07 -33.79
C PRO A 301 -9.25 -35.37 -33.35
N PRO A 302 -8.29 -35.17 -34.28
CA PRO A 302 -6.99 -34.62 -33.91
C PRO A 302 -7.18 -33.20 -33.36
N LEU A 303 -6.78 -33.00 -32.11
CA LEU A 303 -6.55 -31.65 -31.59
C LEU A 303 -5.38 -31.05 -32.36
N GLU A 304 -5.69 -30.10 -33.22
CA GLU A 304 -4.72 -29.14 -33.73
C GLU A 304 -4.07 -28.47 -32.51
N SER A 305 -2.78 -28.76 -32.32
CA SER A 305 -1.98 -28.09 -31.32
C SER A 305 -1.92 -26.62 -31.74
N PRO A 306 -2.31 -25.65 -30.90
CA PRO A 306 -2.05 -24.26 -31.21
C PRO A 306 -0.54 -24.12 -31.26
N GLU A 307 0.01 -23.93 -32.46
CA GLU A 307 1.35 -23.41 -32.66
C GLU A 307 1.41 -22.08 -31.91
N LEU A 308 1.92 -22.16 -30.68
CA LEU A 308 2.29 -20.99 -29.92
C LEU A 308 3.50 -20.42 -30.64
N ASP A 309 3.24 -19.52 -31.58
CA ASP A 309 4.22 -18.67 -32.22
C ASP A 309 4.98 -17.92 -31.11
N ALA A 310 6.07 -18.51 -30.65
CA ALA A 310 7.12 -17.82 -29.94
C ALA A 310 7.78 -16.88 -30.95
N GLN A 311 7.12 -15.75 -31.23
CA GLN A 311 7.68 -14.61 -31.92
C GLN A 311 8.81 -14.09 -31.06
N THR A 312 9.99 -14.65 -31.30
CA THR A 312 11.26 -14.05 -30.94
C THR A 312 11.30 -12.76 -31.75
N ARG A 313 10.85 -11.66 -31.14
CA ARG A 313 10.91 -10.31 -31.72
C ARG A 313 12.39 -10.00 -31.95
N THR A 314 12.86 -10.26 -33.16
CA THR A 314 14.09 -9.65 -33.64
C THR A 314 13.89 -8.14 -33.62
N PRO A 315 14.79 -7.36 -32.99
CA PRO A 315 14.65 -5.91 -32.93
C PRO A 315 14.57 -5.37 -34.36
N SER A 316 13.46 -4.72 -34.69
CA SER A 316 13.26 -4.02 -35.95
C SER A 316 14.25 -2.85 -36.02
N VAL A 317 15.20 -2.92 -36.94
CA VAL A 317 16.33 -1.98 -37.08
C VAL A 317 15.91 -0.61 -37.66
N ASP A 318 14.66 -0.46 -38.11
CA ASP A 318 14.17 0.74 -38.79
C ASP A 318 13.07 1.52 -38.03
N ALA A 319 12.87 1.25 -36.74
CA ALA A 319 12.05 2.15 -35.92
C ALA A 319 12.76 3.51 -35.81
N PRO A 320 12.09 4.65 -36.10
CA PRO A 320 12.68 5.96 -35.89
C PRO A 320 13.15 6.01 -34.43
N VAL A 321 14.45 6.24 -34.23
CA VAL A 321 15.06 6.40 -32.91
C VAL A 321 14.26 7.50 -32.21
N GLU A 322 13.41 7.12 -31.27
CA GLU A 322 12.64 8.09 -30.50
C GLU A 322 13.65 8.98 -29.80
N ALA A 323 13.48 10.29 -29.94
CA ALA A 323 14.33 11.25 -29.26
C ALA A 323 14.26 10.97 -27.75
N SER A 324 15.41 11.00 -27.08
CA SER A 324 15.49 10.87 -25.62
C SER A 324 14.59 11.91 -24.96
N LEU A 325 13.84 11.51 -23.93
CA LEU A 325 12.96 12.39 -23.17
C LEU A 325 13.75 13.53 -22.52
N ALA A 326 15.00 13.27 -22.11
CA ALA A 326 15.88 14.28 -21.54
C ALA A 326 16.15 15.43 -22.52
N SER A 327 16.14 15.16 -23.84
CA SER A 327 16.35 16.21 -24.85
C SER A 327 15.24 17.26 -24.90
N HIS A 328 14.08 16.97 -24.31
CA HIS A 328 12.98 17.92 -24.20
C HIS A 328 13.12 18.86 -23.00
N LEU A 329 13.97 18.55 -22.02
CA LEU A 329 14.11 19.29 -20.78
C LEU A 329 15.48 19.96 -20.70
N GLU A 330 15.51 21.21 -20.27
CA GLU A 330 16.77 21.95 -20.16
C GLU A 330 17.62 21.43 -19.00
N ASN A 331 18.95 21.45 -19.18
CA ASN A 331 19.93 21.07 -18.17
C ASN A 331 19.86 19.62 -17.68
N LEU A 332 19.17 18.74 -18.41
CA LEU A 332 19.17 17.30 -18.13
C LEU A 332 20.10 16.56 -19.09
N ARG A 333 20.97 15.74 -18.53
CA ARG A 333 21.82 14.82 -19.27
C ARG A 333 21.31 13.39 -19.07
N ALA A 334 20.84 12.77 -20.14
CA ALA A 334 20.47 11.35 -20.15
C ALA A 334 21.65 10.47 -19.69
N LEU A 335 21.36 9.53 -18.81
CA LEU A 335 22.32 8.52 -18.37
C LEU A 335 22.31 7.35 -19.37
N PRO A 336 23.47 6.74 -19.67
CA PRO A 336 23.58 5.61 -20.61
C PRO A 336 23.15 4.28 -19.96
N VAL A 337 22.24 4.32 -18.99
CA VAL A 337 21.75 3.16 -18.24
C VAL A 337 20.23 3.28 -18.08
N ASN A 338 19.54 2.16 -18.25
CA ASN A 338 18.09 2.06 -18.07
C ASN A 338 17.80 1.05 -16.96
N ALA A 339 16.71 1.26 -16.23
CA ALA A 339 16.23 0.27 -15.28
C ALA A 339 15.70 -0.97 -16.04
N PRO A 340 16.21 -2.18 -15.77
CA PRO A 340 15.79 -3.40 -16.50
C PRO A 340 14.29 -3.70 -16.36
N VAL A 341 13.71 -3.32 -15.22
CA VAL A 341 12.31 -3.54 -14.87
C VAL A 341 11.33 -2.68 -15.67
N CYS A 342 11.78 -1.51 -16.16
CA CYS A 342 10.96 -0.59 -16.94
C CYS A 342 11.85 0.24 -17.89
N PRO A 343 12.26 -0.34 -19.04
CA PRO A 343 13.21 0.30 -19.95
C PRO A 343 12.64 1.51 -20.70
N SER A 344 11.32 1.76 -20.61
CA SER A 344 10.67 2.95 -21.17
C SER A 344 10.86 4.20 -20.30
N ILE A 345 11.25 4.04 -19.03
CA ILE A 345 11.56 5.16 -18.13
C ILE A 345 13.05 5.48 -18.26
N GLU A 346 13.34 6.71 -18.66
CA GLU A 346 14.69 7.21 -18.86
C GLU A 346 15.25 7.83 -17.57
N LEU A 347 16.53 7.57 -17.30
CA LEU A 347 17.26 8.16 -16.18
C LEU A 347 18.07 9.35 -16.67
N ALA A 348 17.98 10.48 -15.98
CA ALA A 348 18.76 11.67 -16.30
C ALA A 348 19.36 12.29 -15.05
N VAL A 349 20.41 13.10 -15.22
CA VAL A 349 21.03 13.86 -14.14
C VAL A 349 21.12 15.33 -14.54
N ASP A 350 20.88 16.24 -13.60
CA ASP A 350 21.11 17.67 -13.81
C ASP A 350 22.57 18.08 -13.51
N ASP A 351 22.88 19.37 -13.71
CA ASP A 351 24.21 19.92 -13.43
C ASP A 351 24.61 19.87 -11.95
N SER A 352 23.63 19.73 -11.04
CA SER A 352 23.89 19.61 -9.60
C SER A 352 24.21 18.16 -9.20
N GLY A 353 23.91 17.18 -10.04
CA GLY A 353 24.01 15.76 -9.69
C GLY A 353 22.71 15.19 -9.13
N GLN A 354 21.60 15.93 -9.21
CA GLN A 354 20.29 15.43 -8.85
C GLN A 354 19.83 14.40 -9.88
N LEU A 355 19.33 13.26 -9.41
CA LEU A 355 18.76 12.23 -10.29
C LEU A 355 17.31 12.57 -10.65
N HIS A 356 16.98 12.41 -11.93
CA HIS A 356 15.68 12.61 -12.53
C HIS A 356 15.16 11.33 -13.20
N LEU A 357 13.88 11.03 -12.99
CA LEU A 357 13.12 10.02 -13.72
C LEU A 357 12.27 10.68 -14.77
N LEU A 358 12.40 10.25 -16.01
CA LEU A 358 11.64 10.76 -17.14
C LEU A 358 10.74 9.65 -17.69
N ALA A 359 9.44 9.82 -17.55
CA ALA A 359 8.46 8.84 -18.01
C ALA A 359 7.48 9.49 -18.99
N ARG A 360 6.95 8.71 -19.93
CA ARG A 360 5.74 9.11 -20.66
C ARG A 360 4.51 8.94 -19.78
N ASP A 361 3.45 9.66 -20.08
CA ASP A 361 2.14 9.51 -19.42
C ASP A 361 1.63 8.07 -19.38
N VAL A 362 1.88 7.28 -20.43
CA VAL A 362 1.53 5.84 -20.49
C VAL A 362 2.40 4.95 -19.58
N ASP A 363 3.59 5.40 -19.20
CA ASP A 363 4.59 4.63 -18.44
C ASP A 363 4.60 4.99 -16.95
N VAL A 364 3.73 5.91 -16.52
CA VAL A 364 3.64 6.42 -15.15
C VAL A 364 3.57 5.32 -14.08
N SER A 365 2.87 4.22 -14.36
CA SER A 365 2.76 3.09 -13.43
C SER A 365 4.09 2.40 -13.10
N GLY A 366 5.12 2.57 -13.93
CA GLY A 366 6.46 2.01 -13.70
C GLY A 366 7.33 2.86 -12.78
N ILE A 367 6.97 4.11 -12.51
CA ILE A 367 7.80 5.06 -11.75
C ILE A 367 8.15 4.53 -10.35
N PRO A 368 7.20 4.06 -9.53
CA PRO A 368 7.53 3.54 -8.19
C PRO A 368 8.51 2.36 -8.22
N VAL A 369 8.35 1.49 -9.22
CA VAL A 369 9.22 0.31 -9.41
C VAL A 369 10.64 0.75 -9.74
N VAL A 370 10.81 1.76 -10.62
CA VAL A 370 12.13 2.29 -10.97
C VAL A 370 12.75 3.07 -9.81
N GLN A 371 11.97 3.83 -9.04
CA GLN A 371 12.46 4.48 -7.83
C GLN A 371 13.02 3.46 -6.84
N ASN A 372 12.28 2.37 -6.59
CA ASN A 372 12.75 1.31 -5.70
C ASN A 372 14.03 0.67 -6.22
N TRP A 373 14.07 0.34 -7.53
CA TRP A 373 15.26 -0.21 -8.17
C TRP A 373 16.48 0.70 -7.99
N ILE A 374 16.34 2.02 -8.17
CA ILE A 374 17.42 2.99 -7.94
C ILE A 374 17.92 2.94 -6.51
N ARG A 375 17.02 2.91 -5.51
CA ARG A 375 17.40 2.87 -4.09
C ARG A 375 18.19 1.61 -3.77
N GLU A 376 17.72 0.46 -4.25
CA GLU A 376 18.40 -0.83 -4.05
C GLU A 376 19.76 -0.92 -4.77
N HIS A 377 19.91 -0.24 -5.90
CA HIS A 377 21.09 -0.37 -6.78
C HIS A 377 21.94 0.91 -6.84
N GLN A 378 21.82 1.80 -5.85
CA GLN A 378 22.52 3.09 -5.85
C GLN A 378 24.05 2.93 -5.93
N ASP A 379 24.61 1.99 -5.18
CA ASP A 379 26.06 1.73 -5.18
C ASP A 379 26.54 1.29 -6.58
N LEU A 380 25.76 0.45 -7.25
CA LEU A 380 26.06 -0.01 -8.60
C LEU A 380 25.95 1.12 -9.62
N LEU A 381 24.95 2.00 -9.51
CA LEU A 381 24.82 3.20 -10.35
C LEU A 381 26.03 4.12 -10.18
N THR A 382 26.47 4.32 -8.93
CA THR A 382 27.65 5.14 -8.60
C THR A 382 28.94 4.54 -9.18
N MET A 383 29.07 3.21 -9.12
CA MET A 383 30.22 2.50 -9.73
C MET A 383 30.19 2.55 -11.26
N ALA A 384 29.02 2.43 -11.88
CA ALA A 384 28.86 2.41 -13.33
C ALA A 384 29.06 3.80 -13.96
N LEU A 385 28.80 4.87 -13.20
CA LEU A 385 28.83 6.25 -13.66
C LEU A 385 29.75 7.11 -12.78
N PRO A 386 31.08 6.85 -12.78
CA PRO A 386 32.02 7.53 -11.88
C PRO A 386 32.17 9.04 -12.13
N ASP A 387 31.80 9.49 -13.34
CA ASP A 387 31.81 10.91 -13.72
C ASP A 387 30.57 11.66 -13.23
N VAL A 388 29.61 10.97 -12.61
CA VAL A 388 28.38 11.53 -12.07
C VAL A 388 28.45 11.52 -10.55
N ARG A 389 28.31 12.69 -9.94
CA ARG A 389 28.20 12.81 -8.48
C ARG A 389 26.74 12.84 -8.11
N PHE A 390 26.17 11.68 -7.80
CA PHE A 390 24.78 11.60 -7.37
C PHE A 390 24.60 12.31 -6.01
N HIS A 391 23.56 13.12 -5.91
CA HIS A 391 22.98 13.50 -4.63
C HIS A 391 22.31 12.30 -3.95
N HIS A 392 21.89 12.47 -2.69
CA HIS A 392 21.20 11.40 -1.96
C HIS A 392 20.00 10.86 -2.76
N PRO A 393 19.75 9.54 -2.73
CA PRO A 393 18.74 8.87 -3.56
C PRO A 393 17.31 9.21 -3.12
N GLU A 394 17.14 9.85 -1.97
CA GLU A 394 15.85 10.27 -1.44
C GLU A 394 15.25 11.45 -2.21
N SER A 395 16.06 12.21 -2.96
CA SER A 395 15.61 13.42 -3.66
C SER A 395 15.29 13.24 -5.15
N ILE A 396 15.01 12.02 -5.62
CA ILE A 396 14.73 11.75 -7.04
C ILE A 396 13.55 12.61 -7.53
N ARG A 397 13.80 13.43 -8.56
CA ARG A 397 12.76 14.24 -9.21
C ARG A 397 12.09 13.45 -10.33
N ILE A 398 10.77 13.54 -10.44
CA ILE A 398 10.00 12.78 -11.41
C ILE A 398 9.38 13.73 -12.42
N HIS A 399 9.65 13.52 -13.70
CA HIS A 399 9.07 14.26 -14.81
C HIS A 399 8.19 13.33 -15.63
N VAL A 400 6.94 13.73 -15.85
CA VAL A 400 5.99 13.00 -16.69
C VAL A 400 5.71 13.81 -17.93
N LEU A 401 6.07 13.27 -19.10
CA LEU A 401 5.91 13.93 -20.38
C LEU A 401 4.75 13.30 -21.15
N GLY A 402 3.79 14.10 -21.61
CA GLY A 402 2.59 13.58 -22.27
C GLY A 402 2.01 14.56 -23.26
N GLN A 403 1.06 14.09 -24.08
CA GLN A 403 0.28 14.94 -24.99
C GLN A 403 -1.14 15.17 -24.47
N ASP A 404 -1.60 14.35 -23.52
CA ASP A 404 -2.92 14.50 -22.92
C ASP A 404 -2.87 15.44 -21.71
N VAL A 405 -3.31 16.67 -21.92
CA VAL A 405 -3.40 17.69 -20.87
C VAL A 405 -4.26 17.25 -19.69
N LYS A 406 -5.29 16.41 -19.89
CA LYS A 406 -6.17 15.98 -18.80
C LYS A 406 -5.45 15.03 -17.86
N VAL A 407 -4.71 14.07 -18.43
CA VAL A 407 -3.89 13.14 -17.66
C VAL A 407 -2.83 13.91 -16.87
N LEU A 408 -2.10 14.81 -17.54
CA LEU A 408 -1.05 15.59 -16.89
C LEU A 408 -1.56 16.55 -15.81
N CYS A 409 -2.72 17.18 -16.01
CA CYS A 409 -3.36 18.00 -14.97
C CYS A 409 -3.74 17.18 -13.73
N GLY A 410 -4.09 15.90 -13.90
CA GLY A 410 -4.37 14.99 -12.79
C GLY A 410 -3.15 14.66 -11.93
N LEU A 411 -1.93 14.90 -12.43
CA LEU A 411 -0.68 14.67 -11.71
C LEU A 411 -0.22 15.88 -10.87
N ARG A 412 -0.91 17.02 -10.96
CA ARG A 412 -0.59 18.20 -10.15
C ARG A 412 -0.76 17.90 -8.66
N GLY A 413 0.21 18.30 -7.84
CA GLY A 413 0.18 18.10 -6.39
C GLY A 413 0.69 16.74 -5.91
N THR A 414 1.07 15.83 -6.81
CA THR A 414 1.64 14.50 -6.48
C THR A 414 3.14 14.56 -6.13
N GLY A 415 3.76 15.74 -6.21
CA GLY A 415 5.22 15.90 -6.17
C GLY A 415 5.91 15.56 -7.50
N TRP A 416 5.17 15.13 -8.53
CA TRP A 416 5.68 14.95 -9.87
C TRP A 416 5.58 16.24 -10.69
N HIS A 417 6.44 16.35 -11.70
CA HIS A 417 6.59 17.49 -12.57
C HIS A 417 6.00 17.16 -13.96
N PRO A 418 4.71 17.44 -14.22
CA PRO A 418 4.08 17.16 -15.51
C PRO A 418 4.51 18.17 -16.60
N HIS A 419 4.87 17.65 -17.79
CA HIS A 419 5.28 18.43 -18.97
C HIS A 419 4.40 18.08 -20.17
N LEU A 420 3.69 19.08 -20.69
CA LEU A 420 2.90 18.92 -21.91
C LEU A 420 3.82 19.04 -23.14
N LEU A 421 3.91 17.97 -23.92
CA LEU A 421 4.60 17.94 -25.20
C LEU A 421 3.64 18.40 -26.31
N VAL A 422 3.93 19.56 -26.89
CA VAL A 422 3.17 20.13 -28.01
C VAL A 422 4.03 20.01 -29.26
N ARG A 423 3.49 19.33 -30.27
CA ARG A 423 4.14 19.27 -31.59
C ARG A 423 3.98 20.63 -32.28
N VAL A 424 5.09 21.25 -32.64
CA VAL A 424 5.08 22.51 -33.41
C VAL A 424 5.14 22.16 -34.89
N ASP A 425 3.99 22.13 -35.55
CA ASP A 425 3.92 21.94 -37.00
C ASP A 425 4.25 23.24 -37.71
N GLU A 426 5.50 23.42 -38.16
CA GLU A 426 5.82 24.40 -39.21
C GLU A 426 7.20 24.12 -39.83
N ALA A 427 7.18 23.49 -41.01
CA ALA A 427 8.28 23.39 -42.00
C ALA A 427 9.67 22.82 -41.60
N THR A 428 9.95 22.60 -40.32
CA THR A 428 11.19 21.99 -39.80
C THR A 428 10.84 20.69 -39.10
N ARG A 429 11.54 19.62 -39.47
CA ARG A 429 11.23 18.24 -39.06
C ARG A 429 11.20 18.11 -37.53
N GLY A 430 10.01 17.87 -36.98
CA GLY A 430 9.84 17.17 -35.70
C GLY A 430 10.22 17.93 -34.43
N ASN A 431 10.16 19.26 -34.43
CA ASN A 431 10.42 20.02 -33.21
C ASN A 431 9.24 19.90 -32.25
N TRP A 432 9.50 19.30 -31.08
CA TRP A 432 8.60 19.28 -29.94
C TRP A 432 8.90 20.47 -29.05
N MET A 433 7.86 21.17 -28.61
CA MET A 433 7.95 22.15 -27.53
C MET A 433 7.39 21.51 -26.27
N HIS A 434 8.04 21.71 -25.12
CA HIS A 434 7.49 21.32 -23.84
C HIS A 434 6.95 22.56 -23.11
N VAL A 435 5.88 22.37 -22.34
CA VAL A 435 5.33 23.37 -21.42
C VAL A 435 5.24 22.71 -20.06
N SER A 436 5.97 23.24 -19.07
CA SER A 436 5.81 22.80 -17.69
C SER A 436 4.44 23.21 -17.17
N LEU A 437 3.76 22.30 -16.49
CA LEU A 437 2.45 22.53 -15.89
C LEU A 437 2.53 22.78 -14.38
N GLU A 438 3.67 23.22 -13.86
CA GLU A 438 3.86 23.54 -12.43
C GLU A 438 3.26 24.88 -12.00
N ASP A 439 2.95 25.76 -12.97
CA ASP A 439 2.37 27.09 -12.73
C ASP A 439 0.84 27.16 -12.86
#